data_AF-A0A1A7ZW70-F1
#
_entry.id   AF-A0A1A7ZW70-F1
#
_cell.length_a   1.000
_cell.length_b   1.000
_cell.length_c   1.000
_cell.angle_alpha   90.00
_cell.angle_beta   90.00
_cell.angle_gamma   90.00
#
_symmetry.space_group_name_H-M   'P 1'
#
loop_
_entity.id
_entity.type
_entity.pdbx_description
1 polymer ?
#
loop_
_entity_poly.entity_id
_entity_poly.type
_entity_poly.pdbx_seq_one_letter_code
_entity_poly.pdbx_strand_id
1 'polypeptide(L)'
;AGKDRILAEYDVTVQDPVSPVDLISDSVFNNSTCNVTAACTTPESSISSSFRCDAKTCYQEGGRSEVNTSGGSLRIYLSAESIICNHSNQVSWLKNETNLRSFCPKIAGE
;
A
#
# COMPACT_ATOMS: atom_id res chain seq x y z
N ALA A 1 -27.30 30.42 44.37
CA ALA A 1 -26.34 29.65 43.56
C ALA A 1 -26.62 29.94 42.09
N GLY A 2 -25.63 30.43 41.34
CA GLY A 2 -25.79 30.73 39.91
C GLY A 2 -25.93 29.43 39.12
N LYS A 3 -26.90 29.36 38.21
CA LYS A 3 -27.01 28.24 37.25
C LYS A 3 -25.97 28.45 36.16
N ASP A 4 -25.13 27.45 35.93
CA ASP A 4 -24.23 27.42 34.78
C ASP A 4 -25.04 27.48 33.48
N ARG A 5 -24.63 28.36 32.57
CA ARG A 5 -25.26 28.57 31.26
C ARG A 5 -24.38 27.98 30.18
N ILE A 6 -24.79 26.87 29.58
CA ILE A 6 -24.12 26.29 28.40
C ILE A 6 -24.29 27.28 27.23
N LEU A 7 -23.18 27.72 26.64
CA LEU A 7 -23.17 28.68 25.53
C LEU A 7 -23.11 28.00 24.16
N ALA A 8 -22.49 26.83 24.09
CA ALA A 8 -22.35 26.02 22.88
C ALA A 8 -22.02 24.58 23.26
N GLU A 9 -22.36 23.66 22.35
CA GLU A 9 -22.02 22.24 22.40
C GLU A 9 -21.35 21.89 21.07
N TYR A 10 -20.34 21.02 21.14
CA TYR A 10 -19.54 20.65 19.98
C TYR A 10 -19.34 19.14 19.96
N ASP A 11 -19.58 18.53 18.81
CA ASP A 11 -19.18 17.15 18.55
C ASP A 11 -17.74 17.14 18.02
N VAL A 12 -16.85 16.49 18.78
CA VAL A 12 -15.44 16.35 18.43
C VAL A 12 -15.14 14.88 18.18
N THR A 13 -14.55 14.57 17.03
CA THR A 13 -14.02 13.25 16.71
C THR A 13 -12.50 13.29 16.69
N VAL A 14 -11.88 12.25 17.24
CA VAL A 14 -10.43 12.06 17.23
C VAL A 14 -10.14 10.82 16.39
N GLN A 15 -9.19 10.93 15.46
CA GLN A 15 -8.72 9.81 14.65
C GLN A 15 -7.24 9.57 14.95
N ASP A 16 -6.91 8.31 15.25
CA ASP A 16 -5.54 7.90 15.54
C ASP A 16 -4.68 7.81 14.27
N PRO A 17 -3.34 7.91 14.40
CA PRO A 17 -2.44 7.60 13.32
C PRO A 17 -2.60 6.15 12.83
N VAL A 18 -2.33 5.93 11.55
CA VAL A 18 -2.38 4.61 10.93
C VAL A 18 -1.24 3.71 11.41
N SER A 19 -1.50 2.41 11.49
CA SER A 19 -0.48 1.40 11.79
C SER A 19 0.55 1.26 10.66
N PRO A 20 1.81 0.89 10.98
CA PRO A 20 2.82 0.55 9.98
C PRO A 20 2.35 -0.53 9.02
N VAL A 21 2.95 -0.53 7.83
CA VAL A 21 2.70 -1.52 6.81
C VAL A 21 3.87 -2.48 6.69
N ASP A 22 3.57 -3.74 6.41
CA ASP A 22 4.54 -4.72 5.94
C ASP A 22 4.28 -4.99 4.47
N LEU A 23 5.37 -5.09 3.69
CA LEU A 23 5.32 -5.38 2.26
C LEU A 23 6.17 -6.61 1.99
N ILE A 24 5.50 -7.71 1.66
CA ILE A 24 6.12 -8.99 1.36
C ILE A 24 5.92 -9.24 -0.13
N SER A 25 7.00 -9.56 -0.84
CA SER A 25 6.96 -9.80 -2.28
C SER A 25 7.77 -11.02 -2.65
N ASP A 26 7.22 -11.80 -3.58
CA ASP A 26 7.85 -12.99 -4.14
C ASP A 26 7.74 -12.97 -5.66
N SER A 27 8.68 -13.60 -6.35
CA SER A 27 8.81 -13.54 -7.81
C SER A 27 9.00 -14.90 -8.44
N VAL A 28 8.30 -15.10 -9.55
CA VAL A 28 8.40 -16.29 -10.40
C VAL A 28 8.91 -15.86 -11.78
N PHE A 29 10.03 -16.43 -12.19
CA PHE A 29 10.58 -16.24 -13.52
C PHE A 29 10.04 -17.26 -14.51
N ASN A 30 9.56 -16.76 -15.64
CA ASN A 30 9.09 -17.55 -16.77
C ASN A 30 9.78 -17.05 -18.04
N ASN A 31 10.92 -17.67 -18.37
CA ASN A 31 11.73 -17.39 -19.56
C ASN A 31 12.05 -15.88 -19.71
N SER A 32 11.26 -15.17 -20.52
CA SER A 32 11.41 -13.73 -20.81
C SER A 32 10.48 -12.83 -20.00
N THR A 33 9.81 -13.34 -18.97
CA THR A 33 8.93 -12.55 -18.08
C THR A 33 9.17 -12.88 -16.61
N CYS A 34 8.98 -11.88 -15.75
CA CYS A 34 9.07 -12.01 -14.30
C CYS A 34 7.74 -11.56 -13.69
N ASN A 35 7.05 -12.46 -12.99
CA ASN A 35 5.80 -12.15 -12.31
C ASN A 35 6.08 -12.01 -10.81
N VAL A 36 5.78 -10.86 -10.24
CA VAL A 36 5.94 -10.57 -8.82
C VAL A 36 4.56 -10.51 -8.17
N THR A 37 4.36 -11.27 -7.12
CA THR A 37 3.18 -11.15 -6.27
C THR A 37 3.60 -10.43 -5.01
N ALA A 38 2.87 -9.39 -4.62
CA ALA A 38 3.12 -8.69 -3.38
C ALA A 38 1.88 -8.61 -2.50
N ALA A 39 2.09 -8.80 -1.21
CA ALA A 39 1.11 -8.63 -0.15
C ALA A 39 1.49 -7.42 0.69
N CYS A 40 0.51 -6.55 0.90
CA CYS A 40 0.58 -5.32 1.67
C CYS A 40 -0.30 -5.53 2.90
N THR A 41 0.31 -5.61 4.07
CA THR A 41 -0.36 -6.02 5.32
C THR A 41 -0.22 -4.97 6.41
N THR A 42 -1.26 -4.89 7.23
CA THR A 42 -1.34 -4.14 8.48
C THR A 42 -1.89 -5.10 9.54
N PRO A 43 -1.90 -4.75 10.85
CA PRO A 43 -2.53 -5.58 11.87
C PRO A 43 -4.01 -5.91 11.61
N GLU A 44 -4.71 -5.06 10.86
CA GLU A 44 -6.17 -5.13 10.68
C GLU A 44 -6.59 -5.60 9.28
N SER A 45 -5.71 -5.53 8.29
CA SER A 45 -6.08 -5.67 6.88
C SER A 45 -4.91 -6.12 6.02
N SER A 46 -5.23 -6.86 4.95
CA SER A 46 -4.29 -7.38 3.97
C SER A 46 -4.87 -7.24 2.58
N ILE A 47 -4.04 -6.78 1.63
CA ILE A 47 -4.35 -6.77 0.20
C ILE A 47 -3.17 -7.32 -0.58
N SER A 48 -3.43 -7.95 -1.71
CA SER A 48 -2.39 -8.44 -2.61
C SER A 48 -2.58 -7.91 -4.02
N SER A 49 -1.48 -7.86 -4.78
CA SER A 49 -1.50 -7.52 -6.19
C SER A 49 -0.38 -8.23 -6.94
N SER A 50 -0.62 -8.49 -8.22
CA SER A 50 0.32 -9.13 -9.13
C SER A 50 0.90 -8.08 -10.07
N PHE A 51 2.20 -8.18 -10.30
CA PHE A 51 2.97 -7.30 -11.16
C PHE A 51 3.70 -8.16 -12.19
N ARG A 52 3.63 -7.78 -13.45
CA ARG A 52 4.30 -8.49 -14.52
C ARG A 52 5.34 -7.59 -15.15
N CYS A 53 6.56 -8.10 -15.23
CA CYS A 53 7.73 -7.41 -15.75
C CYS A 53 8.25 -8.15 -16.99
N ASP A 54 8.59 -7.37 -18.01
CA ASP A 54 9.38 -7.79 -19.15
C ASP A 54 10.76 -7.11 -19.13
N ALA A 55 11.54 -7.25 -20.21
CA ALA A 55 12.89 -6.67 -20.30
C ALA A 55 12.92 -5.13 -20.28
N LYS A 56 11.77 -4.46 -20.50
CA LYS A 56 11.66 -3.00 -20.65
C LYS A 56 10.89 -2.35 -19.51
N THR A 57 9.80 -2.97 -19.07
CA THR A 57 8.88 -2.35 -18.11
C THR A 57 8.17 -3.38 -17.23
N CYS A 58 7.64 -2.90 -16.12
CA CYS A 58 6.70 -3.62 -15.28
C CYS A 58 5.31 -2.97 -15.36
N TYR A 59 4.26 -3.77 -15.14
CA TYR A 59 2.89 -3.30 -15.03
C TYR A 59 2.15 -4.04 -13.93
N GLN A 60 1.19 -3.36 -13.30
CA GLN A 60 0.31 -3.94 -12.29
C GLN A 60 -0.91 -4.59 -12.96
N GLU A 61 -1.11 -5.88 -12.74
CA GLU A 61 -2.26 -6.61 -13.23
C GLU A 61 -3.51 -6.22 -12.44
N GLY A 62 -4.62 -5.93 -13.12
CA GLY A 62 -5.87 -5.50 -12.48
C GLY A 62 -5.86 -4.06 -11.95
N GLY A 63 -4.78 -3.31 -12.15
CA GLY A 63 -4.65 -1.91 -11.70
C GLY A 63 -4.52 -1.78 -10.18
N ARG A 64 -4.64 -0.54 -9.69
CA ARG A 64 -4.49 -0.21 -8.26
C ARG A 64 -5.48 -1.01 -7.42
N SER A 65 -4.98 -1.67 -6.37
CA SER A 65 -5.81 -2.37 -5.40
C SER A 65 -5.87 -1.57 -4.09
N GLU A 66 -7.08 -1.45 -3.54
CA GLU A 66 -7.37 -0.61 -2.37
C GLU A 66 -8.47 -1.25 -1.51
N VAL A 67 -8.31 -1.19 -0.19
CA VAL A 67 -9.34 -1.57 0.78
C VAL A 67 -9.43 -0.53 1.89
N ASN A 68 -10.63 -0.31 2.41
CA ASN A 68 -10.84 0.52 3.59
C ASN A 68 -10.48 -0.28 4.85
N THR A 69 -9.75 0.37 5.76
CA THR A 69 -9.48 -0.14 7.10
C THR A 69 -10.37 0.60 8.10
N SER A 70 -10.36 0.16 9.37
CA SER A 70 -11.14 0.82 10.42
C SER A 70 -10.74 2.30 10.61
N GLY A 71 -9.46 2.61 10.36
CA GLY A 71 -8.87 3.93 10.57
C GLY A 71 -8.40 4.66 9.32
N GLY A 72 -8.59 4.12 8.11
CA GLY A 72 -8.01 4.68 6.89
C GLY A 72 -8.23 3.85 5.61
N SER A 73 -7.26 3.94 4.70
CA SER A 73 -7.22 3.20 3.43
C SER A 73 -5.85 2.57 3.24
N LEU A 74 -5.86 1.28 2.90
CA LEU A 74 -4.68 0.49 2.56
C LEU A 74 -4.63 0.28 1.06
N ARG A 75 -3.48 0.59 0.45
CA ARG A 75 -3.33 0.66 -1.01
C ARG A 75 -2.02 0.02 -1.46
N ILE A 76 -2.08 -0.76 -2.52
CA ILE A 76 -0.91 -1.33 -3.18
C ILE A 76 -0.90 -0.93 -4.66
N TYR A 77 0.21 -0.35 -5.11
CA TYR A 77 0.33 0.14 -6.47
C TYR A 77 1.76 0.18 -6.99
N LEU A 78 1.89 0.12 -8.31
CA LEU A 78 3.15 0.35 -9.01
C LEU A 78 3.39 1.85 -9.20
N SER A 79 4.57 2.34 -8.84
CA SER A 79 5.03 3.68 -9.18
C SER A 79 6.46 3.61 -9.70
N ALA A 80 6.66 4.04 -10.94
CA ALA A 80 7.88 3.82 -11.71
C ALA A 80 8.25 2.32 -11.76
N GLU A 81 9.16 1.88 -10.89
CA GLU A 81 9.63 0.50 -10.80
C GLU A 81 9.61 -0.02 -9.35
N SER A 82 8.85 0.64 -8.47
CA SER A 82 8.69 0.23 -7.08
C SER A 82 7.25 -0.16 -6.81
N ILE A 83 7.06 -1.30 -6.14
CA ILE A 83 5.79 -1.64 -5.52
C ILE A 83 5.69 -0.80 -4.26
N ILE A 84 4.64 -0.01 -4.14
CA ILE A 84 4.37 0.82 -2.97
C ILE A 84 3.14 0.26 -2.26
N CYS A 85 3.33 -0.05 -0.98
CA CYS A 85 2.27 -0.34 -0.02
C CYS A 85 2.09 0.90 0.86
N ASN A 86 0.89 1.46 0.91
CA ASN A 86 0.60 2.69 1.63
C ASN A 86 -0.66 2.52 2.48
N HIS A 87 -0.54 2.82 3.77
CA HIS A 87 -1.66 2.94 4.69
C HIS A 87 -1.81 4.41 5.08
N SER A 88 -3.00 4.96 4.92
CA SER A 88 -3.22 6.40 5.12
C SER A 88 -4.60 6.77 5.61
N ASN A 89 -4.67 7.87 6.33
CA ASN A 89 -5.91 8.54 6.69
C ASN A 89 -5.72 10.07 6.63
N GLN A 90 -6.66 10.83 7.20
CA GLN A 90 -6.58 12.29 7.16
C GLN A 90 -5.51 12.88 8.10
N VAL A 91 -4.95 12.07 8.99
CA VAL A 91 -3.98 12.47 10.03
C VAL A 91 -2.56 12.05 9.68
N SER A 92 -2.39 10.88 9.07
CA SER A 92 -1.08 10.25 8.89
C SER A 92 -0.99 9.34 7.67
N TRP A 93 0.25 9.11 7.20
CA TRP A 93 0.56 8.29 6.05
C TRP A 93 1.83 7.48 6.33
N LEU A 94 1.75 6.15 6.24
CA LEU A 94 2.91 5.26 6.32
C LEU A 94 3.01 4.44 5.03
N LYS A 95 4.24 4.23 4.55
CA LYS A 95 4.49 3.43 3.36
C LYS A 95 5.72 2.55 3.51
N ASN A 96 5.66 1.39 2.86
CA ASN A 96 6.82 0.59 2.51
C ASN A 96 6.89 0.45 1.00
N GLU A 97 8.12 0.33 0.50
CA GLU A 97 8.38 0.17 -0.92
C GLU A 97 9.42 -0.92 -1.15
N THR A 98 9.20 -1.70 -2.21
CA THR A 98 10.20 -2.65 -2.67
C THR A 98 10.44 -2.47 -4.15
N ASN A 99 11.72 -2.39 -4.52
CA ASN A 99 12.12 -2.19 -5.90
C ASN A 99 11.92 -3.48 -6.70
N LEU A 100 11.23 -3.41 -7.84
CA LEU A 100 11.01 -4.61 -8.67
C LEU A 100 12.29 -5.18 -9.25
N ARG A 101 13.35 -4.37 -9.46
CA ARG A 101 14.63 -4.87 -9.99
C ARG A 101 15.36 -5.78 -9.02
N SER A 102 15.06 -5.75 -7.71
CA SER A 102 15.65 -6.72 -6.77
C SER A 102 15.07 -8.12 -6.94
N PHE A 103 13.82 -8.20 -7.41
CA PHE A 103 13.13 -9.47 -7.66
C PHE A 103 13.24 -9.94 -9.09
N CYS A 104 13.29 -8.99 -10.01
CA CYS A 104 13.49 -9.17 -11.43
C CYS A 104 14.84 -8.53 -11.82
N PRO A 105 16.00 -9.14 -11.50
CA PRO A 105 17.26 -8.72 -12.11
C PRO A 105 16.97 -8.72 -13.60
N LYS A 106 17.35 -7.62 -14.28
CA LYS A 106 17.07 -7.41 -15.71
C LYS A 106 17.06 -8.77 -16.39
N ILE A 107 15.96 -9.07 -17.07
CA ILE A 107 15.96 -10.06 -18.13
C ILE A 107 16.99 -9.50 -19.11
N ALA A 108 18.26 -9.79 -18.82
CA ALA A 108 19.40 -9.22 -19.47
C ALA A 108 19.38 -9.92 -20.80
N GLY A 109 18.74 -9.27 -21.76
CA GLY A 109 19.02 -9.56 -23.15
C GLY A 109 20.52 -9.41 -23.32
N GLU A 110 21.17 -10.53 -23.58
CA GLU A 110 22.22 -10.56 -24.60
C GLU A 110 21.68 -9.97 -25.91
#